data_AF-A0A0Q9A2K7-F1
#
_entry.id   AF-A0A0Q9A2K7-F1
#
_cell.length_a   1.000
_cell.length_b   1.000
_cell.length_c   1.000
_cell.angle_alpha   90.00
_cell.angle_beta   90.00
_cell.angle_gamma   90.00
#
_symmetry.space_group_name_H-M   'P 1'
#
loop_
_entity.id
_entity.type
_entity.pdbx_description
1 polymer ?
#
loop_
_entity_poly.entity_id
_entity_poly.type
_entity_poly.pdbx_seq_one_letter_code
_entity_poly.pdbx_strand_id
1 'polypeptide(L)'
;MKNLKKHFFMALLVCLFIPAISNSQTSFPTPKMPSQQNKIIIDKIVEAAHYKNYVIDFCLSKINETSAKEGWNEQKAMEITESINYKNFRDAIYNLFVVYDEVELETLLKAYEKDTAYQTQNIMTTSKVLTNNLNIFANDIVKGKYIAK
;
A
#
# COMPACT_ATOMS: atom_id res chain seq x y z
N MET A 1 54.54 -4.04 -35.07
CA MET A 1 53.42 -4.39 -34.14
C MET A 1 53.84 -4.31 -32.66
N LYS A 2 54.52 -3.23 -32.21
CA LYS A 2 54.97 -3.10 -30.79
C LYS A 2 54.04 -2.26 -29.91
N ASN A 3 53.25 -1.36 -30.51
CA ASN A 3 52.41 -0.41 -29.75
C ASN A 3 50.99 -0.93 -29.46
N LEU A 4 50.49 -1.89 -30.25
CA LEU A 4 49.14 -2.44 -30.07
C LEU A 4 49.01 -3.25 -28.77
N LYS A 5 50.08 -3.94 -28.34
CA LYS A 5 50.11 -4.71 -27.09
C LYS A 5 50.04 -3.82 -25.83
N LYS A 6 50.60 -2.61 -25.87
CA LYS A 6 50.58 -1.68 -24.72
C LYS A 6 49.18 -1.12 -24.47
N HIS A 7 48.45 -0.77 -25.53
CA HIS A 7 47.07 -0.28 -25.39
C HIS A 7 46.09 -1.36 -24.93
N PHE A 8 46.29 -2.61 -25.38
CA PHE A 8 45.48 -3.73 -24.91
C PHE A 8 45.69 -4.02 -23.42
N PHE A 9 46.93 -3.97 -22.95
CA PHE A 9 47.24 -4.17 -21.53
C PHE A 9 46.70 -3.05 -20.64
N MET A 10 46.72 -1.81 -21.15
CA MET A 10 46.20 -0.64 -20.43
C MET A 10 44.66 -0.64 -20.37
N ALA A 11 43.99 -1.07 -21.45
CA ALA A 11 42.54 -1.24 -21.48
C ALA A 11 42.06 -2.34 -20.51
N LEU A 12 42.80 -3.45 -20.41
CA LEU A 12 42.47 -4.55 -19.49
C LEU A 12 42.56 -4.12 -18.01
N LEU A 13 43.54 -3.27 -17.68
CA LEU A 13 43.74 -2.77 -16.32
C LEU A 13 42.65 -1.80 -15.87
N VAL A 14 42.08 -1.01 -16.79
CA VAL A 14 40.99 -0.06 -16.48
C VAL A 14 39.67 -0.78 -16.19
N CYS A 15 39.41 -1.93 -16.81
CA CYS A 15 38.21 -2.73 -16.52
C CYS A 15 38.23 -3.40 -15.14
N LEU A 16 39.40 -3.56 -14.51
CA LEU A 16 39.53 -4.15 -13.17
C LEU A 16 39.28 -3.15 -12.03
N PHE A 17 39.16 -1.85 -12.35
CA PHE A 17 38.89 -0.78 -11.37
C PHE A 17 37.48 -0.19 -11.51
N ILE A 18 36.50 -0.99 -11.91
CA ILE A 18 35.10 -0.63 -11.67
C ILE A 18 34.81 -1.06 -10.23
N PRO A 19 34.72 -0.14 -9.25
CA PRO A 19 34.21 -0.52 -7.93
C PRO A 19 32.78 -1.01 -8.14
N ALA A 20 32.59 -2.32 -8.02
CA ALA A 20 31.28 -2.93 -7.92
C ALA A 20 30.70 -2.53 -6.57
N ILE A 21 30.26 -1.27 -6.46
CA ILE A 21 29.36 -0.84 -5.39
C ILE A 21 27.99 -1.39 -5.77
N SER A 22 27.87 -2.70 -5.62
CA SER A 22 26.60 -3.38 -5.58
C SER A 22 25.93 -2.94 -4.29
N ASN A 23 25.15 -1.85 -4.34
CA ASN A 23 24.10 -1.66 -3.36
C ASN A 23 23.08 -2.79 -3.59
N SER A 24 23.37 -3.98 -3.06
CA SER A 24 22.36 -5.00 -2.92
C SER A 24 21.24 -4.36 -2.10
N GLN A 25 20.04 -4.36 -2.67
CA GLN A 25 18.83 -3.83 -2.07
C GLN A 25 18.84 -4.18 -0.58
N THR A 26 18.87 -3.16 0.28
CA THR A 26 18.55 -3.33 1.69
C THR A 26 17.20 -4.03 1.68
N SER A 27 17.17 -5.27 2.19
CA SER A 27 15.96 -6.09 2.32
C SER A 27 14.78 -5.19 2.62
N PHE A 28 13.74 -5.22 1.78
CA PHE A 28 12.49 -4.55 2.10
C PHE A 28 12.15 -4.90 3.54
N PRO A 29 12.00 -3.92 4.45
CA PRO A 29 11.67 -4.24 5.83
C PRO A 29 10.40 -5.08 5.78
N THR A 30 10.51 -6.34 6.20
CA THR A 30 9.35 -7.21 6.35
C THR A 30 8.32 -6.44 7.16
N PRO A 31 7.07 -6.32 6.70
CA PRO A 31 6.03 -5.64 7.45
C PRO A 31 6.01 -6.21 8.87
N LYS A 32 6.34 -5.36 9.85
CA LYS A 32 6.44 -5.80 11.24
C LYS A 32 5.01 -5.93 11.75
N MET A 33 4.47 -7.15 11.75
CA MET A 33 3.09 -7.34 12.22
C MET A 33 2.96 -6.96 13.70
N PRO A 34 1.86 -6.31 14.10
CA PRO A 34 1.59 -6.01 15.51
C PRO A 34 1.49 -7.31 16.33
N SER A 35 1.74 -7.22 17.64
CA SER A 35 1.46 -8.31 18.59
C SER A 35 -0.01 -8.75 18.49
N GLN A 36 -0.35 -9.95 18.99
CA GLN A 36 -1.73 -10.42 18.97
C GLN A 36 -2.68 -9.48 19.73
N GLN A 37 -2.23 -8.91 20.85
CA GLN A 37 -2.99 -7.94 21.63
C GLN A 37 -3.18 -6.64 20.85
N ASN A 38 -2.10 -6.08 20.28
CA ASN A 38 -2.19 -4.86 19.47
C ASN A 38 -3.09 -5.06 18.26
N LYS A 39 -3.08 -6.25 17.64
CA LYS A 39 -3.98 -6.60 16.54
C LYS A 39 -5.45 -6.52 16.94
N ILE A 40 -5.81 -6.99 18.14
CA ILE A 40 -7.18 -6.90 18.66
C ILE A 40 -7.59 -5.43 18.82
N ILE A 41 -6.70 -4.57 19.35
CA ILE A 41 -7.00 -3.14 19.53
C ILE A 41 -7.10 -2.43 18.18
N ILE A 42 -6.21 -2.72 17.24
CA ILE A 42 -6.25 -2.19 15.87
C ILE A 42 -7.55 -2.58 15.17
N ASP A 43 -8.02 -3.81 15.34
CA ASP A 43 -9.32 -4.22 14.77
C ASP A 43 -10.48 -3.38 15.30
N LYS A 44 -10.48 -3.04 16.60
CA LYS A 44 -11.49 -2.14 17.17
C LYS A 44 -11.35 -0.72 16.64
N ILE A 45 -10.12 -0.22 16.45
CA ILE A 45 -9.88 1.11 15.85
C ILE A 45 -10.43 1.15 14.42
N VAL A 46 -10.13 0.13 13.62
CA VAL A 46 -10.60 -0.01 12.23
C VAL A 46 -12.14 0.01 12.15
N GLU A 47 -12.80 -0.68 13.07
CA GLU A 47 -14.26 -0.72 13.20
C GLU A 47 -14.82 0.65 13.60
N ALA A 48 -14.34 1.21 14.72
CA ALA A 48 -14.81 2.48 15.29
C ALA A 48 -14.62 3.66 14.34
N ALA A 49 -13.61 3.60 13.48
CA ALA A 49 -13.29 4.65 12.54
C ALA A 49 -13.78 4.37 11.10
N HIS A 50 -14.53 3.28 10.90
CA HIS A 50 -15.18 2.91 9.64
C HIS A 50 -14.23 2.80 8.43
N TYR A 51 -12.99 2.33 8.65
CA TYR A 51 -11.97 2.30 7.59
C TYR A 51 -12.38 1.38 6.43
N LYS A 52 -13.07 0.29 6.73
CA LYS A 52 -13.58 -0.63 5.69
C LYS A 52 -14.54 0.08 4.75
N ASN A 53 -15.50 0.83 5.29
CA ASN A 53 -16.48 1.57 4.50
C ASN A 53 -15.78 2.61 3.63
N TYR A 54 -14.88 3.40 4.23
CA TYR A 54 -14.10 4.39 3.50
C TYR A 54 -13.32 3.80 2.31
N VAL A 55 -12.65 2.65 2.50
CA VAL A 55 -11.90 1.99 1.42
C VAL A 55 -12.83 1.49 0.33
N ILE A 56 -13.97 0.88 0.69
CA ILE A 56 -14.96 0.39 -0.27
C ILE A 56 -15.55 1.55 -1.08
N ASP A 57 -15.99 2.62 -0.41
CA ASP A 57 -16.60 3.79 -1.04
C ASP A 57 -15.62 4.48 -2.00
N PHE A 58 -14.35 4.59 -1.61
CA PHE A 58 -13.30 5.11 -2.49
C PHE A 58 -13.13 4.26 -3.75
N CYS A 59 -13.09 2.93 -3.61
CA CYS A 59 -12.97 2.03 -4.75
C CYS A 59 -14.20 2.13 -5.67
N LEU A 60 -15.41 2.14 -5.11
CA LEU A 60 -16.66 2.31 -5.85
C LEU A 60 -16.68 3.63 -6.62
N SER A 61 -16.25 4.72 -6.00
CA SER A 61 -16.14 6.02 -6.69
C SER A 61 -15.21 5.94 -7.90
N LYS A 62 -14.04 5.30 -7.77
CA LYS A 62 -13.08 5.14 -8.87
C LYS A 62 -13.59 4.24 -9.99
N ILE A 63 -14.31 3.18 -9.63
CA ILE A 63 -14.98 2.28 -10.58
C ILE A 63 -16.05 3.06 -11.35
N ASN A 64 -16.91 3.81 -10.67
CA ASN A 64 -17.96 4.60 -11.31
C ASN A 64 -17.40 5.66 -12.27
N GLU A 65 -16.36 6.38 -11.85
CA GLU A 65 -15.65 7.35 -12.70
C GLU A 65 -15.11 6.67 -13.97
N THR A 66 -14.45 5.52 -13.81
CA THR A 66 -13.83 4.82 -14.95
C THR A 66 -14.87 4.16 -15.86
N SER A 67 -15.88 3.54 -15.28
CA SER A 67 -17.01 2.94 -15.99
C SER A 67 -17.70 3.95 -16.89
N ALA A 68 -17.99 5.15 -16.37
CA ALA A 68 -18.57 6.24 -17.14
C ALA A 68 -17.64 6.75 -18.25
N LYS A 69 -16.34 6.88 -17.96
CA LYS A 69 -15.32 7.36 -18.91
C LYS A 69 -15.09 6.38 -20.06
N GLU A 70 -15.08 5.09 -19.78
CA GLU A 70 -14.73 4.03 -20.74
C GLU A 70 -15.96 3.35 -21.35
N GLY A 71 -17.17 3.71 -20.92
CA GLY A 71 -18.42 3.15 -21.45
C GLY A 71 -18.59 1.65 -21.15
N TRP A 72 -18.28 1.23 -19.91
CA TRP A 72 -18.46 -0.17 -19.53
C TRP A 72 -19.94 -0.58 -19.56
N ASN A 73 -20.21 -1.82 -19.94
CA ASN A 73 -21.53 -2.40 -19.77
C ASN A 73 -21.78 -2.81 -18.31
N GLU A 74 -23.04 -3.06 -17.96
CA GLU A 74 -23.45 -3.41 -16.59
C GLU A 74 -22.72 -4.65 -16.07
N GLN A 75 -22.51 -5.66 -16.91
CA GLN A 75 -21.82 -6.89 -16.54
C GLN A 75 -20.38 -6.63 -16.10
N LYS A 76 -19.60 -5.88 -16.89
CA LYS A 76 -18.21 -5.53 -16.56
C LYS A 76 -18.15 -4.66 -15.30
N ALA A 77 -19.06 -3.69 -15.17
CA ALA A 77 -19.11 -2.83 -13.99
C ALA A 77 -19.41 -3.63 -12.71
N MET A 78 -20.33 -4.59 -12.79
CA MET A 78 -20.67 -5.49 -11.70
C MET A 78 -19.50 -6.41 -11.33
N GLU A 79 -18.88 -7.07 -12.31
CA GLU A 79 -17.73 -7.96 -12.09
C GLU A 79 -16.55 -7.24 -11.42
N ILE A 80 -16.22 -6.04 -11.88
CA ILE A 80 -15.16 -5.21 -11.27
C ILE A 80 -15.55 -4.80 -9.85
N THR A 81 -16.81 -4.43 -9.61
CA THR A 81 -17.32 -4.05 -8.27
C THR A 81 -17.24 -5.22 -7.30
N GLU A 82 -17.61 -6.42 -7.72
CA GLU A 82 -17.55 -7.64 -6.92
C GLU A 82 -16.11 -8.08 -6.63
N SER A 83 -15.13 -7.64 -7.43
CA SER A 83 -13.71 -7.90 -7.19
C SER A 83 -13.11 -7.13 -6.01
N ILE A 84 -13.85 -6.15 -5.43
CA ILE A 84 -13.40 -5.41 -4.25
C ILE A 84 -13.31 -6.36 -3.04
N ASN A 85 -12.09 -6.64 -2.60
CA ASN A 85 -11.85 -7.39 -1.37
C ASN A 85 -10.98 -6.59 -0.40
N TYR A 86 -11.60 -6.06 0.66
CA TYR A 86 -10.93 -5.27 1.70
C TYR A 86 -9.72 -5.99 2.32
N LYS A 87 -9.73 -7.32 2.37
CA LYS A 87 -8.59 -8.09 2.92
C LYS A 87 -7.29 -7.81 2.16
N ASN A 88 -7.36 -7.48 0.87
CA ASN A 88 -6.18 -7.16 0.05
C ASN A 88 -5.57 -5.79 0.39
N PHE A 89 -6.29 -4.94 1.14
CA PHE A 89 -5.81 -3.62 1.58
C PHE A 89 -5.55 -3.55 3.10
N ARG A 90 -6.13 -4.46 3.89
CA ARG A 90 -6.07 -4.46 5.36
C ARG A 90 -4.64 -4.35 5.90
N ASP A 91 -3.67 -5.01 5.28
CA ASP A 91 -2.28 -4.99 5.75
C ASP A 91 -1.65 -3.60 5.65
N ALA A 92 -2.03 -2.78 4.67
CA ALA A 92 -1.58 -1.40 4.56
C ALA A 92 -2.05 -0.54 5.74
N ILE A 93 -3.27 -0.79 6.23
CA ILE A 93 -3.82 -0.14 7.43
C ILE A 93 -3.06 -0.60 8.67
N TYR A 94 -2.85 -1.90 8.80
CA TYR A 94 -2.14 -2.49 9.94
C TYR A 94 -0.71 -1.95 10.09
N ASN A 95 0.00 -1.80 8.97
CA ASN A 95 1.36 -1.28 8.94
C ASN A 95 1.49 0.13 9.51
N LEU A 96 0.41 0.90 9.53
CA LEU A 96 0.40 2.24 10.10
C LEU A 96 0.47 2.22 11.63
N PHE A 97 -0.10 1.17 12.22
CA PHE A 97 -0.22 1.06 13.67
C PHE A 97 1.00 0.39 14.32
N VAL A 98 1.97 -0.05 13.52
CA VAL A 98 3.17 -0.78 13.96
C VAL A 98 4.08 0.02 14.88
N VAL A 99 4.02 1.34 14.78
CA VAL A 99 4.86 2.26 15.56
C VAL A 99 4.30 2.55 16.95
N TYR A 100 3.03 2.20 17.21
CA TYR A 100 2.38 2.49 18.48
C TYR A 100 2.52 1.32 19.46
N ASP A 101 2.72 1.64 20.72
CA ASP A 101 2.58 0.68 21.81
C ASP A 101 1.11 0.44 22.19
N GLU A 102 0.86 -0.50 23.10
CA GLU A 102 -0.49 -0.87 23.52
C GLU A 102 -1.26 0.31 24.15
N VAL A 103 -0.59 1.13 24.98
CA VAL A 103 -1.21 2.26 25.68
C VAL A 103 -1.61 3.36 24.70
N GLU A 104 -0.77 3.62 23.71
CA GLU A 104 -1.05 4.56 22.63
C GLU A 104 -2.22 4.08 21.76
N LEU A 105 -2.28 2.79 21.44
CA LEU A 105 -3.40 2.20 20.69
C LEU A 105 -4.72 2.28 21.47
N GLU A 106 -4.72 1.97 22.77
CA GLU A 106 -5.92 2.12 23.60
C GLU A 106 -6.38 3.58 23.69
N THR A 107 -5.43 4.51 23.78
CA THR A 107 -5.73 5.95 23.81
C THR A 107 -6.37 6.39 22.51
N LEU A 108 -5.84 5.92 21.38
CA LEU A 108 -6.40 6.20 20.06
C LEU A 108 -7.80 5.59 19.88
N LEU A 109 -8.01 4.36 20.33
CA LEU A 109 -9.33 3.72 20.32
C LEU A 109 -10.36 4.54 21.09
N LYS A 110 -10.02 4.96 22.32
CA LYS A 110 -10.91 5.80 23.14
C LYS A 110 -11.23 7.14 22.48
N ALA A 111 -10.32 7.70 21.68
CA ALA A 111 -10.58 8.92 20.91
C ALA A 111 -11.62 8.67 19.81
N TYR A 112 -11.45 7.59 19.02
CA TYR A 112 -12.41 7.20 17.98
C TYR A 112 -13.80 6.84 18.50
N GLU A 113 -13.88 6.24 19.70
CA GLU A 113 -15.15 5.88 20.33
C GLU A 113 -15.91 7.09 20.91
N LYS A 114 -15.20 8.15 21.32
CA LYS A 114 -15.80 9.31 22.01
C LYS A 114 -16.11 10.49 21.09
N ASP A 115 -15.34 10.67 20.03
CA ASP A 115 -15.42 11.86 19.19
C ASP A 115 -15.70 11.47 17.72
N THR A 116 -16.90 11.83 17.25
CA THR A 116 -17.31 11.63 15.85
C THR A 116 -16.48 12.47 14.88
N ALA A 117 -15.85 13.56 15.34
CA ALA A 117 -14.89 14.30 14.54
C ALA A 117 -13.65 13.44 14.24
N TYR A 118 -13.18 12.61 15.17
CA TYR A 118 -12.07 11.68 14.91
C TYR A 118 -12.46 10.60 13.90
N GLN A 119 -13.72 10.14 13.91
CA GLN A 119 -14.23 9.19 12.91
C GLN A 119 -14.16 9.77 11.49
N THR A 120 -14.27 11.10 11.34
CA THR A 120 -14.20 11.80 10.04
C THR A 120 -12.80 12.36 9.71
N GLN A 121 -12.01 12.75 10.71
CA GLN A 121 -10.59 13.17 10.61
C GLN A 121 -9.65 11.97 10.76
N ASN A 122 -9.91 10.97 9.95
CA ASN A 122 -9.28 9.68 10.02
C ASN A 122 -7.80 9.72 9.57
N ILE A 123 -6.91 8.96 10.23
CA ILE A 123 -5.53 8.72 9.77
C ILE A 123 -5.46 8.30 8.29
N MET A 124 -6.47 7.57 7.79
CA MET A 124 -6.63 7.22 6.36
C MET A 124 -6.64 8.44 5.43
N THR A 125 -7.26 9.55 5.84
CA THR A 125 -7.40 10.76 5.01
C THR A 125 -6.23 11.70 5.15
N THR A 126 -5.44 11.57 6.22
CA THR A 126 -4.28 12.44 6.50
C THR A 126 -2.93 11.78 6.19
N SER A 127 -2.87 10.44 6.11
CA SER A 127 -1.64 9.70 5.78
C SER A 127 -1.41 9.61 4.28
N LYS A 128 -0.42 10.36 3.77
CA LYS A 128 0.02 10.30 2.36
C LYS A 128 0.37 8.88 1.90
N VAL A 129 0.98 8.07 2.77
CA VAL A 129 1.36 6.70 2.44
C VAL A 129 0.12 5.83 2.21
N LEU A 130 -0.88 5.93 3.09
CA LEU A 130 -2.14 5.22 2.88
C LEU A 130 -2.91 5.71 1.67
N THR A 131 -2.99 7.03 1.48
CA THR A 131 -3.66 7.60 0.31
C THR A 131 -3.02 7.06 -0.98
N ASN A 132 -1.69 6.96 -1.03
CA ASN A 132 -1.00 6.35 -2.18
C ASN A 132 -1.34 4.86 -2.34
N ASN A 133 -1.29 4.08 -1.26
CA ASN A 133 -1.63 2.66 -1.30
C ASN A 133 -3.08 2.45 -1.75
N LEU A 134 -4.02 3.27 -1.28
CA LEU A 134 -5.43 3.18 -1.62
C LEU A 134 -5.66 3.52 -3.09
N ASN A 135 -4.99 4.54 -3.61
CA ASN A 135 -5.01 4.86 -5.03
C ASN A 135 -4.48 3.71 -5.90
N ILE A 136 -3.37 3.09 -5.49
CA ILE A 136 -2.81 1.92 -6.20
C ILE A 136 -3.83 0.77 -6.19
N PHE A 137 -4.39 0.47 -5.03
CA PHE A 137 -5.39 -0.60 -4.87
C PHE A 137 -6.63 -0.37 -5.74
N ALA A 138 -7.21 0.82 -5.71
CA ALA A 138 -8.37 1.18 -6.53
C ALA A 138 -8.06 1.12 -8.03
N ASN A 139 -6.88 1.59 -8.45
CA ASN A 139 -6.44 1.49 -9.84
C ASN A 139 -6.25 0.04 -10.30
N ASP A 140 -5.78 -0.83 -9.41
CA ASP A 140 -5.60 -2.25 -9.68
C ASP A 140 -6.94 -2.98 -9.80
N ILE A 141 -7.94 -2.62 -8.99
CA ILE A 141 -9.33 -3.08 -9.13
C ILE A 141 -9.89 -2.69 -10.50
N VAL A 142 -9.80 -1.42 -10.86
CA VAL A 142 -10.31 -0.91 -12.16
C VAL A 142 -9.64 -1.61 -13.36
N LYS A 143 -8.38 -2.01 -13.22
CA LYS A 143 -7.64 -2.80 -14.23
C LYS A 143 -8.01 -4.29 -14.25
N GLY A 144 -8.95 -4.73 -13.40
CA GLY A 144 -9.39 -6.11 -13.31
C GLY A 144 -8.37 -7.07 -12.70
N LYS A 145 -7.36 -6.57 -11.96
CA LYS A 145 -6.31 -7.45 -11.40
C LYS A 145 -6.82 -8.49 -10.39
N TYR A 146 -8.00 -8.27 -9.82
CA TYR A 146 -8.62 -9.12 -8.80
C TYR A 146 -9.78 -9.97 -9.33
N ILE A 147 -10.09 -9.90 -10.63
CA ILE A 147 -11.04 -10.80 -11.26
C ILE A 147 -10.36 -12.17 -11.41
N ALA A 148 -11.00 -13.23 -10.91
CA ALA A 148 -10.51 -14.59 -11.08
C ALA A 148 -10.47 -14.93 -12.58
N LYS A 149 -9.34 -15.44 -13.05
CA LYS A 149 -9.18 -15.88 -14.45
C LYS A 149 -9.89 -17.21 -14.71
#